data_AF-D6KEQ7-F1
#
_entry.id   AF-D6KEQ7-F1
#
_cell.length_a   1.000
_cell.length_b   1.000
_cell.length_c   1.000
_cell.angle_alpha   90.00
_cell.angle_beta   90.00
_cell.angle_gamma   90.00
#
_symmetry.space_group_name_H-M   'P 1'
#
loop_
_entity.id
_entity.type
_entity.pdbx_description
1 polymer ?
#
loop_
_entity_poly.entity_id
_entity_poly.type
_entity_poly.pdbx_seq_one_letter_code
_entity_poly.pdbx_strand_id
1 'polypeptide(L)'
;MGHLVFSSVAGADQDSGGCRNSRSKARIEAELVGGDVPYTILGPTYFFDNALGGAERVRDGVLDLPLPPDRPLQQLARPDLGAFAAEVLLDPGSYAGQRIELAGDAPTPAQMAAALGAVLGREVRHEQVPLAAIGNPDMHAMWAFLNGPGYHVDIPALHAAHPQIHWTRFADWARDAWATAG
;
A
#
# COMPACT_ATOMS: atom_id res chain seq x y z
N MET A 1 -6.59 -18.14 24.70
CA MET A 1 -5.62 -17.04 24.86
C MET A 1 -5.87 -16.05 23.72
N GLY A 2 -5.74 -14.75 23.96
CA GLY A 2 -5.93 -13.74 22.91
C GLY A 2 -4.71 -13.60 22.00
N HIS A 3 -4.92 -13.24 20.74
CA HIS A 3 -3.87 -12.95 19.75
C HIS A 3 -4.10 -11.56 19.17
N LEU A 4 -3.04 -10.77 19.02
CA LEU A 4 -3.12 -9.40 18.51
C LEU A 4 -2.61 -9.31 17.07
N VAL A 5 -3.44 -8.79 16.17
CA VAL A 5 -3.04 -8.45 14.80
C VAL A 5 -2.86 -6.94 14.70
N PHE A 6 -1.63 -6.47 14.48
CA PHE A 6 -1.30 -5.05 14.41
C PHE A 6 -1.06 -4.62 12.96
N SER A 7 -1.83 -3.65 12.47
CA SER A 7 -1.61 -3.02 11.17
C SER A 7 -0.58 -1.89 11.29
N SER A 8 0.64 -2.18 10.85
CA SER A 8 1.74 -1.25 10.70
C SER A 8 1.78 -0.65 9.28
N VAL A 9 2.97 -0.56 8.68
CA VAL A 9 3.28 -0.15 7.31
C VAL A 9 4.53 -0.91 6.85
N ALA A 10 4.61 -1.26 5.57
CA ALA A 10 5.85 -1.81 5.01
C ALA A 10 7.02 -0.81 5.14
N GLY A 11 8.23 -1.31 5.36
CA GLY A 11 9.44 -0.51 5.59
C GLY A 11 9.43 0.32 6.87
N ALA A 12 8.60 0.00 7.87
CA ALA A 12 8.58 0.69 9.17
C ALA A 12 9.91 0.58 9.93
N ASP A 13 10.65 -0.51 9.72
CA ASP A 13 11.98 -0.81 10.25
C ASP A 13 13.12 -0.14 9.46
N GLN A 14 12.85 0.35 8.24
CA GLN A 14 13.86 0.93 7.33
C GLN A 14 14.00 2.46 7.43
N ASP A 15 13.62 3.06 8.56
CA ASP A 15 13.67 4.53 8.78
C ASP A 15 13.04 5.30 7.61
N SER A 16 11.80 4.96 7.26
CA SER A 16 11.04 5.31 6.02
C SER A 16 11.06 6.82 5.67
N GLY A 17 12.21 7.31 5.19
CA GLY A 17 12.48 8.72 4.91
C GLY A 17 12.29 9.67 6.09
N GLY A 18 12.18 9.16 7.32
CA GLY A 18 11.85 9.95 8.49
C GLY A 18 10.39 10.45 8.56
N CYS A 19 9.42 9.72 8.00
CA CYS A 19 7.99 9.98 8.22
C CYS A 19 7.59 9.70 9.69
N ARG A 20 6.94 10.66 10.36
CA ARG A 20 6.53 10.51 11.77
C ARG A 20 5.55 9.34 11.98
N ASN A 21 4.68 9.08 11.00
CA ASN A 21 3.69 8.01 11.08
C ASN A 21 4.29 6.60 11.01
N SER A 22 5.45 6.43 10.34
CA SER A 22 6.17 5.15 10.33
C SER A 22 6.91 4.93 11.65
N ARG A 23 7.50 5.99 12.23
CA ARG A 23 8.20 5.91 13.52
C ARG A 23 7.28 5.55 14.69
N SER A 24 6.05 6.08 14.71
CA SER A 24 5.09 5.72 15.76
C SER A 24 4.70 4.24 15.68
N LYS A 25 4.56 3.70 14.47
CA LYS A 25 4.29 2.28 14.24
C LYS A 25 5.48 1.40 14.63
N ALA A 26 6.71 1.75 14.23
CA ALA A 26 7.92 1.02 14.62
C ALA A 26 8.10 0.94 16.15
N ARG A 27 7.71 2.01 16.86
CA ARG A 27 7.69 1.98 18.33
C ARG A 27 6.67 0.97 18.87
N ILE A 28 5.47 0.91 18.31
CA ILE A 28 4.45 -0.07 18.73
C ILE A 28 4.93 -1.50 18.39
N GLU A 29 5.57 -1.72 17.25
CA GLU A 29 6.18 -3.00 16.89
C GLU A 29 7.21 -3.44 17.94
N ALA A 30 8.09 -2.54 18.37
CA ALA A 30 9.11 -2.85 19.40
C ALA A 30 8.49 -3.24 20.75
N GLU A 31 7.41 -2.57 21.17
CA GLU A 31 6.68 -2.91 22.40
C GLU A 31 5.98 -4.27 22.30
N LEU A 32 5.43 -4.61 21.13
CA LEU A 32 4.82 -5.93 20.89
C LEU A 32 5.86 -7.04 20.90
N VAL A 33 7.01 -6.82 20.25
CA VAL A 33 8.13 -7.79 20.21
C VAL A 33 8.71 -8.06 21.59
N GLY A 34 8.77 -7.03 22.45
CA GLY A 34 9.30 -7.13 23.82
C GLY A 34 8.29 -7.62 24.87
N GLY A 35 7.02 -7.80 24.51
CA GLY A 35 5.95 -8.20 25.43
C GLY A 35 5.58 -9.68 25.36
N ASP A 36 4.72 -10.11 26.28
CA ASP A 36 4.27 -11.52 26.40
C ASP A 36 2.97 -11.83 25.63
N VAL A 37 2.43 -10.86 24.89
CA VAL A 37 1.18 -11.03 24.13
C VAL A 37 1.49 -11.63 22.75
N PRO A 38 0.92 -12.79 22.38
CA PRO A 38 1.06 -13.32 21.03
C PRO A 38 0.58 -12.33 19.98
N TYR A 39 1.41 -12.05 18.98
CA TYR A 39 1.15 -11.03 17.97
C TYR A 39 1.46 -11.50 16.55
N THR A 40 0.89 -10.79 15.59
CA THR A 40 1.34 -10.74 14.19
C THR A 40 1.30 -9.29 13.74
N ILE A 41 2.37 -8.82 13.09
CA ILE A 41 2.48 -7.47 12.55
C ILE A 41 2.27 -7.55 11.03
N LEU A 42 1.29 -6.79 10.52
CA LEU A 42 1.03 -6.66 9.09
C LEU A 42 1.53 -5.29 8.62
N GLY A 43 2.44 -5.28 7.65
CA GLY A 43 2.99 -4.07 7.03
C GLY A 43 2.41 -3.84 5.64
N PRO A 44 1.22 -3.23 5.49
CA PRO A 44 0.68 -2.91 4.17
C PRO A 44 1.56 -1.88 3.45
N THR A 45 1.70 -2.04 2.14
CA THR A 45 2.26 -1.02 1.25
C THR A 45 1.23 0.09 0.95
N TYR A 46 1.49 0.95 -0.05
CA TYR A 46 0.63 2.07 -0.40
C TYR A 46 -0.76 1.60 -0.86
N PHE A 47 -1.85 2.17 -0.36
CA PHE A 47 -3.18 1.68 -0.74
C PHE A 47 -3.58 2.16 -2.15
N PHE A 48 -4.28 1.30 -2.91
CA PHE A 48 -4.91 1.70 -4.17
C PHE A 48 -5.88 2.87 -3.97
N ASP A 49 -6.63 2.84 -2.87
CA ASP A 49 -7.63 3.83 -2.48
C ASP A 49 -7.10 5.27 -2.35
N ASN A 50 -5.79 5.46 -2.22
CA ASN A 50 -5.20 6.79 -2.20
C ASN A 50 -5.43 7.55 -3.52
N ALA A 51 -5.64 6.85 -4.63
CA ALA A 51 -6.00 7.48 -5.91
C ALA A 51 -7.37 8.20 -5.84
N LEU A 52 -8.26 7.81 -4.93
CA LEU A 52 -9.54 8.48 -4.71
C LEU A 52 -9.38 9.88 -4.09
N GLY A 53 -8.25 10.18 -3.46
CA GLY A 53 -7.95 11.52 -2.96
C GLY A 53 -7.87 12.59 -4.05
N GLY A 54 -7.61 12.18 -5.30
CA GLY A 54 -7.59 13.04 -6.49
C GLY A 54 -8.76 12.79 -7.44
N ALA A 55 -9.90 12.31 -6.94
CA ALA A 55 -10.99 11.79 -7.77
C ALA A 55 -11.43 12.75 -8.90
N GLU A 56 -11.65 14.02 -8.59
CA GLU A 56 -12.06 15.03 -9.59
C GLU A 56 -11.01 15.22 -10.69
N ARG A 57 -9.72 15.37 -10.33
CA ARG A 57 -8.60 15.50 -11.28
C ARG A 57 -8.54 14.29 -12.22
N VAL A 58 -8.69 13.09 -11.68
CA VAL A 58 -8.65 11.84 -12.45
C VAL A 58 -9.86 11.74 -13.38
N ARG A 59 -11.06 12.11 -12.91
CA ARG A 59 -12.25 12.21 -13.77
C ARG A 59 -12.04 13.24 -14.88
N ASP A 60 -11.28 14.30 -14.64
CA ASP A 60 -10.86 15.29 -15.63
C ASP A 60 -9.71 14.82 -16.57
N GLY A 61 -9.22 13.60 -16.38
CA GLY A 61 -8.20 12.99 -17.25
C GLY A 61 -6.77 13.16 -16.73
N VAL A 62 -6.57 13.43 -15.43
CA VAL A 62 -5.24 13.66 -14.85
C VAL A 62 -5.02 12.88 -13.57
N LEU A 63 -4.02 12.00 -13.55
CA LEU A 63 -3.52 11.34 -12.35
C LEU A 63 -2.29 12.09 -11.83
N ASP A 64 -2.47 12.86 -10.76
CA ASP A 64 -1.36 13.44 -10.00
C ASP A 64 -0.64 12.37 -9.20
N LEU A 65 0.65 12.18 -9.47
CA LEU A 65 1.46 11.29 -8.65
C LEU A 65 2.92 11.76 -8.64
N PRO A 66 3.55 11.98 -7.47
CA PRO A 66 4.92 12.46 -7.38
C PRO A 66 5.92 11.31 -7.55
N LEU A 67 5.79 10.56 -8.64
CA LEU A 67 6.67 9.47 -9.05
C LEU A 67 6.96 9.60 -10.56
N PRO A 68 8.15 9.19 -11.04
CA PRO A 68 8.39 9.02 -12.46
C PRO A 68 7.39 8.05 -13.11
N PRO A 69 7.00 8.25 -14.37
CA PRO A 69 5.94 7.49 -15.02
C PRO A 69 6.22 5.99 -15.12
N ASP A 70 7.48 5.59 -15.09
CA ASP A 70 8.01 4.23 -15.22
C ASP A 70 8.41 3.60 -13.88
N ARG A 71 8.27 4.32 -12.76
CA ARG A 71 8.67 3.83 -11.44
C ARG A 71 7.56 2.96 -10.82
N PRO A 72 7.77 1.65 -10.60
CA PRO A 72 6.76 0.80 -9.95
C PRO A 72 6.46 1.26 -8.53
N LEU A 73 5.18 1.26 -8.16
CA LEU A 73 4.74 1.53 -6.80
C LEU A 73 4.06 0.27 -6.26
N GLN A 74 4.67 -0.40 -5.27
CA GLN A 74 4.01 -1.53 -4.60
C GLN A 74 2.80 -1.01 -3.83
N GLN A 75 1.66 -1.63 -4.08
CA GLN A 75 0.38 -1.21 -3.56
C GLN A 75 -0.47 -2.39 -3.10
N LEU A 76 -1.44 -2.11 -2.23
CA LEU A 76 -2.34 -3.10 -1.66
C LEU A 76 -3.80 -2.60 -1.69
N ALA A 77 -4.76 -3.49 -1.97
CA ALA A 77 -6.17 -3.18 -1.77
C ALA A 77 -6.54 -3.34 -0.30
N ARG A 78 -7.38 -2.44 0.24
CA ARG A 78 -7.88 -2.58 1.62
C ARG A 78 -8.63 -3.91 1.88
N PRO A 79 -9.45 -4.44 0.95
CA PRO A 79 -10.04 -5.77 1.11
C PRO A 79 -9.01 -6.89 1.30
N ASP A 80 -7.89 -6.86 0.58
CA ASP A 80 -6.83 -7.87 0.69
C ASP A 80 -6.18 -7.83 2.09
N LEU A 81 -5.94 -6.63 2.64
CA LEU A 81 -5.48 -6.49 4.03
C LEU A 81 -6.47 -7.09 5.02
N GLY A 82 -7.76 -6.86 4.81
CA GLY A 82 -8.83 -7.43 5.65
C GLY A 82 -8.87 -8.95 5.58
N ALA A 83 -8.77 -9.52 4.37
CA ALA A 83 -8.72 -10.96 4.15
C ALA A 83 -7.49 -11.59 4.83
N PHE A 84 -6.32 -10.96 4.70
CA PHE A 84 -5.10 -11.44 5.34
C PHE A 84 -5.19 -11.35 6.87
N ALA A 85 -5.72 -10.26 7.42
CA ALA A 85 -5.94 -10.13 8.86
C ALA A 85 -6.92 -11.19 9.39
N ALA A 86 -7.97 -11.51 8.63
CA ALA A 86 -8.91 -12.58 8.98
C ALA A 86 -8.22 -13.95 8.97
N GLU A 87 -7.38 -14.24 7.98
CA GLU A 87 -6.58 -15.48 7.93
C GLU A 87 -5.71 -15.64 9.18
N VAL A 88 -4.99 -14.59 9.56
CA VAL A 88 -4.17 -14.58 10.78
C VAL A 88 -5.00 -14.84 12.04
N LEU A 89 -6.20 -14.27 12.12
CA LEU A 89 -7.10 -14.48 13.26
C LEU A 89 -7.71 -15.89 13.30
N LEU A 90 -7.85 -16.55 12.16
CA LEU A 90 -8.38 -17.92 12.04
C LEU A 90 -7.32 -18.98 12.34
N ASP A 91 -6.04 -18.70 12.06
CA ASP A 91 -4.91 -19.59 12.40
C ASP A 91 -3.74 -18.85 13.07
N PRO A 92 -3.93 -18.25 14.26
CA PRO A 92 -2.93 -17.40 14.90
C PRO A 92 -1.61 -18.13 15.21
N GLY A 93 -1.64 -19.46 15.36
CA GLY A 93 -0.46 -20.27 15.65
C GLY A 93 0.57 -20.24 14.52
N SER A 94 0.11 -20.25 13.27
CA SER A 94 0.98 -20.21 12.09
C SER A 94 1.64 -18.85 11.85
N TYR A 95 1.16 -17.79 12.51
CA TYR A 95 1.59 -16.41 12.29
C TYR A 95 2.17 -15.72 13.53
N ALA A 96 2.22 -16.42 14.66
CA ALA A 96 2.70 -15.86 15.92
C ALA A 96 4.16 -15.41 15.83
N GLY A 97 4.42 -14.18 16.27
CA GLY A 97 5.75 -13.56 16.27
C GLY A 97 6.20 -13.03 14.91
N GLN A 98 5.39 -13.13 13.85
CA GLN A 98 5.79 -12.74 12.51
C GLN A 98 5.50 -11.26 12.22
N ARG A 99 6.37 -10.65 11.40
CA ARG A 99 6.12 -9.37 10.70
C ARG A 99 6.06 -9.66 9.21
N ILE A 100 4.92 -9.37 8.59
CA ILE A 100 4.62 -9.72 7.20
C ILE A 100 4.29 -8.46 6.43
N GLU A 101 5.08 -8.14 5.41
CA GLU A 101 4.80 -7.01 4.53
C GLU A 101 3.87 -7.44 3.39
N LEU A 102 2.89 -6.61 3.07
CA LEU A 102 1.78 -6.99 2.18
C LEU A 102 1.69 -6.03 0.99
N ALA A 103 1.78 -6.60 -0.21
CA ALA A 103 1.57 -5.93 -1.49
C ALA A 103 0.76 -6.82 -2.44
N GLY A 104 -0.27 -6.25 -3.06
CA GLY A 104 -1.13 -6.93 -4.03
C GLY A 104 -0.65 -6.75 -5.47
N ASP A 105 -0.10 -5.58 -5.82
CA ASP A 105 0.36 -5.26 -7.17
C ASP A 105 1.48 -4.20 -7.14
N ALA A 106 2.15 -3.97 -8.26
CA ALA A 106 3.18 -2.94 -8.39
C ALA A 106 3.10 -2.15 -9.71
N PRO A 107 1.97 -1.51 -10.04
CA PRO A 107 1.85 -0.76 -11.28
C PRO A 107 2.76 0.49 -11.26
N THR A 108 3.21 0.88 -12.43
CA THR A 108 3.82 2.19 -12.67
C THR A 108 2.74 3.28 -12.80
N PRO A 109 3.03 4.57 -12.56
CA PRO A 109 2.05 5.64 -12.74
C PRO A 109 1.45 5.66 -14.16
N ALA A 110 2.23 5.32 -15.19
CA ALA A 110 1.74 5.18 -16.55
C ALA A 110 0.70 4.04 -16.68
N GLN A 111 0.95 2.88 -16.06
CA GLN A 111 -0.01 1.77 -16.02
C GLN A 111 -1.26 2.11 -15.20
N MET A 112 -1.11 2.83 -14.09
CA MET A 112 -2.24 3.31 -13.30
C MET A 112 -3.13 4.24 -14.12
N ALA A 113 -2.53 5.23 -14.79
CA ALA A 113 -3.24 6.16 -15.66
C ALA A 113 -3.96 5.44 -16.81
N ALA A 114 -3.31 4.47 -17.46
CA ALA A 114 -3.92 3.66 -18.50
C ALA A 114 -5.12 2.85 -17.99
N ALA A 115 -5.01 2.22 -16.81
CA ALA A 115 -6.10 1.46 -16.22
C ALA A 115 -7.29 2.35 -15.86
N LEU A 116 -7.05 3.52 -15.26
CA LEU A 116 -8.10 4.50 -14.95
C LEU A 116 -8.77 5.02 -16.22
N GLY A 117 -8.00 5.32 -17.26
CA GLY A 117 -8.54 5.78 -18.54
C GLY A 117 -9.42 4.74 -19.24
N ALA A 118 -9.04 3.46 -19.16
CA ALA A 118 -9.85 2.37 -19.68
C ALA A 118 -11.22 2.26 -18.97
N VAL A 119 -11.26 2.47 -17.64
CA VAL A 119 -12.51 2.44 -16.86
C VAL A 119 -13.37 3.67 -17.13
N LEU A 120 -12.77 4.85 -17.23
CA LEU A 120 -13.48 6.12 -17.45
C LEU A 120 -13.89 6.35 -18.91
N GLY A 121 -13.43 5.52 -19.84
CA GLY A 121 -13.69 5.69 -21.27
C GLY A 121 -13.07 6.97 -21.86
N ARG A 122 -11.99 7.48 -21.24
CA ARG A 122 -11.28 8.69 -21.68
C ARG A 122 -9.78 8.59 -21.41
N GLU A 123 -8.99 9.41 -22.08
CA GLU A 123 -7.57 9.51 -21.77
C GLU A 123 -7.38 10.07 -20.35
N VAL A 124 -6.59 9.36 -19.56
CA VAL A 124 -6.04 9.83 -18.28
C VAL A 124 -4.52 9.85 -18.45
N ARG A 125 -3.92 11.02 -18.27
CA ARG A 125 -2.46 11.18 -18.28
C ARG A 125 -1.92 11.25 -16.86
N HIS A 126 -0.74 10.69 -16.64
CA HIS A 126 0.01 10.91 -15.42
C HIS A 126 0.68 12.29 -15.48
N GLU A 127 0.52 13.08 -14.41
CA GLU A 127 1.29 14.30 -14.19
C GLU A 127 2.19 14.11 -12.97
N GLN A 128 3.51 14.16 -13.23
CA GLN A 128 4.49 14.05 -12.16
C GLN A 128 4.49 15.32 -11.32
N VAL A 129 4.04 15.21 -10.07
CA VAL A 129 4.10 16.31 -9.11
C VAL A 129 5.55 16.40 -8.56
N PRO A 130 6.24 17.56 -8.67
CA PRO A 130 7.57 17.70 -8.11
C PRO A 130 7.55 17.53 -6.58
N LEU A 131 8.50 16.78 -6.02
CA LEU A 131 8.61 16.60 -4.56
C LEU A 131 8.71 17.93 -3.80
N ALA A 132 9.35 18.93 -4.39
CA ALA A 132 9.46 20.28 -3.83
C ALA A 132 8.12 21.02 -3.69
N ALA A 133 7.07 20.60 -4.42
CA ALA A 133 5.73 21.16 -4.29
C ALA A 133 4.94 20.57 -3.10
N ILE A 134 5.45 19.51 -2.47
CA ILE A 134 4.80 18.84 -1.34
C ILE A 134 5.17 19.56 -0.05
N GLY A 135 4.32 20.49 0.38
CA GLY A 135 4.56 21.31 1.56
C GLY A 135 4.39 20.57 2.91
N ASN A 136 3.64 19.47 2.95
CA ASN A 136 3.49 18.67 4.16
C ASN A 136 4.75 17.82 4.40
N PRO A 137 5.49 17.98 5.51
CA PRO A 137 6.76 17.30 5.73
C PRO A 137 6.66 15.77 5.77
N ASP A 138 5.59 15.21 6.35
CA ASP A 138 5.39 13.76 6.43
C ASP A 138 5.06 13.17 5.05
N MET A 139 4.23 13.85 4.27
CA MET A 139 3.98 13.45 2.87
C MET A 139 5.25 13.58 2.02
N HIS A 140 6.03 14.64 2.21
CA HIS A 140 7.28 14.83 1.49
C HIS A 140 8.27 13.69 1.80
N ALA A 141 8.44 13.34 3.07
CA ALA A 141 9.29 12.23 3.51
C ALA A 141 8.83 10.88 2.93
N MET A 142 7.52 10.60 2.96
CA MET A 142 6.94 9.40 2.37
C MET A 142 7.24 9.32 0.87
N TRP A 143 6.99 10.40 0.13
CA TRP A 143 7.23 10.40 -1.32
C TRP A 143 8.72 10.38 -1.67
N ALA A 144 9.59 10.99 -0.86
CA ALA A 144 11.03 10.86 -1.01
C ALA A 144 11.49 9.39 -0.84
N PHE A 145 10.96 8.70 0.18
CA PHE A 145 11.20 7.26 0.36
C PHE A 145 10.70 6.45 -0.84
N LEU A 146 9.46 6.71 -1.30
CA LEU A 146 8.87 6.02 -2.44
C LEU A 146 9.58 6.31 -3.77
N ASN A 147 10.28 7.45 -3.91
CA ASN A 147 11.14 7.76 -5.05
C ASN A 147 12.55 7.16 -4.95
N GLY A 148 13.00 6.85 -3.72
CA GLY A 148 14.33 6.29 -3.44
C GLY A 148 14.29 4.77 -3.26
N PRO A 149 14.46 4.25 -2.02
CA PRO A 149 14.39 2.80 -1.76
C PRO A 149 13.02 2.20 -2.09
N GLY A 150 11.93 2.83 -1.64
CA GLY A 150 10.58 2.27 -1.76
C GLY A 150 10.38 0.97 -0.98
N TYR A 151 9.24 0.33 -1.21
CA TYR A 151 8.94 -0.99 -0.64
C TYR A 151 9.66 -2.11 -1.40
N HIS A 152 9.96 -3.22 -0.71
CA HIS A 152 10.73 -4.35 -1.24
C HIS A 152 10.03 -5.70 -1.02
N VAL A 153 8.69 -5.73 -1.02
CA VAL A 153 7.95 -6.98 -0.88
C VAL A 153 8.19 -7.86 -2.10
N ASP A 154 8.59 -9.11 -1.88
CA ASP A 154 8.63 -10.13 -2.94
C ASP A 154 7.20 -10.59 -3.23
N ILE A 155 6.52 -9.88 -4.14
CA ILE A 155 5.11 -10.10 -4.46
C ILE A 155 4.86 -11.54 -4.95
N PRO A 156 5.64 -12.11 -5.91
CA PRO A 156 5.48 -13.50 -6.31
C PRO A 156 5.61 -14.49 -5.14
N ALA A 157 6.60 -14.32 -4.26
CA ALA A 157 6.77 -15.20 -3.11
C ALA A 157 5.64 -15.05 -2.09
N LEU A 158 5.20 -13.82 -1.80
CA LEU A 158 4.06 -13.56 -0.91
C LEU A 158 2.78 -14.22 -1.43
N HIS A 159 2.50 -14.07 -2.73
CA HIS A 159 1.30 -14.66 -3.34
C HIS A 159 1.37 -16.18 -3.36
N ALA A 160 2.54 -16.77 -3.63
CA ALA A 160 2.74 -18.21 -3.59
C ALA A 160 2.63 -18.80 -2.17
N ALA A 161 3.04 -18.05 -1.14
CA ALA A 161 2.92 -18.46 0.26
C ALA A 161 1.47 -18.35 0.79
N HIS A 162 0.64 -17.51 0.17
CA HIS A 162 -0.74 -17.26 0.59
C HIS A 162 -1.73 -17.35 -0.60
N PRO A 163 -1.86 -18.53 -1.25
CA PRO A 163 -2.70 -18.71 -2.44
C PRO A 163 -4.21 -18.60 -2.14
N GLN A 164 -4.61 -18.71 -0.87
CA GLN A 164 -5.98 -18.53 -0.39
C GLN A 164 -6.43 -17.07 -0.41
N ILE A 165 -5.49 -16.12 -0.41
CA ILE A 165 -5.79 -14.69 -0.49
C ILE A 165 -5.97 -14.31 -1.95
N HIS A 166 -7.12 -13.70 -2.26
CA HIS A 166 -7.34 -13.11 -3.57
C HIS A 166 -6.61 -11.76 -3.63
N TRP A 167 -5.40 -11.76 -4.21
CA TRP A 167 -4.61 -10.54 -4.39
C TRP A 167 -5.16 -9.71 -5.54
N THR A 168 -5.67 -8.53 -5.21
CA THR A 168 -6.32 -7.63 -6.16
C THR A 168 -5.27 -6.89 -6.98
N ARG A 169 -5.41 -6.90 -8.31
CA ARG A 169 -4.62 -6.06 -9.22
C ARG A 169 -5.19 -4.65 -9.27
N PHE A 170 -4.34 -3.65 -9.52
CA PHE A 170 -4.79 -2.25 -9.58
C PHE A 170 -5.90 -2.04 -10.62
N ALA A 171 -5.79 -2.68 -11.79
CA ALA A 171 -6.79 -2.55 -12.86
C ALA A 171 -8.17 -3.12 -12.48
N ASP A 172 -8.20 -4.18 -11.65
CA ASP A 172 -9.43 -4.78 -11.18
C ASP A 172 -10.06 -3.91 -10.09
N TRP A 173 -9.25 -3.43 -9.14
CA TRP A 173 -9.69 -2.44 -8.16
C TRP A 173 -10.24 -1.17 -8.83
N ALA A 174 -9.55 -0.65 -9.86
CA ALA A 174 -9.96 0.55 -10.55
C ALA A 174 -11.33 0.38 -11.23
N ARG A 175 -11.60 -0.81 -11.79
CA ARG A 175 -12.91 -1.13 -12.38
C ARG A 175 -14.02 -1.01 -11.36
N ASP A 176 -13.84 -1.60 -10.18
CA ASP A 176 -14.87 -1.63 -9.14
C ASP A 176 -15.07 -0.25 -8.49
N ALA A 177 -13.96 0.43 -8.18
CA ALA A 177 -13.97 1.70 -7.47
C ALA A 177 -14.45 2.89 -8.32
N TRP A 178 -14.27 2.85 -9.64
CA TRP A 178 -14.60 3.96 -10.54
C TRP A 178 -15.83 3.70 -11.42
N ALA A 179 -16.28 2.45 -11.61
CA ALA A 179 -17.53 2.16 -12.30
C ALA A 179 -18.78 2.57 -11.49
N THR A 180 -18.66 2.67 -10.17
CA THR A 180 -19.77 3.04 -9.26
C THR A 180 -19.84 4.53 -8.93
N ALA A 181 -18.89 5.33 -9.43
CA ALA A 181 -18.71 6.73 -9.05
C ALA A 181 -19.16 7.74 -10.14
N GLY A 182 -20.04 7.30 -11.05
CA GLY A 182 -20.63 8.07 -12.16
C GLY A 182 -22.15 8.13 -12.11
#